data_AF-A0A7N2RBE9-F1
#
_entry.id   AF-A0A7N2RBE9-F1
#
_cell.length_a   1.000
_cell.length_b   1.000
_cell.length_c   1.000
_cell.angle_alpha   90.00
_cell.angle_beta   90.00
_cell.angle_gamma   90.00
#
_symmetry.space_group_name_H-M   'P 1'
#
loop_
_entity.id
_entity.type
_entity.pdbx_description
1 polymer ?
#
loop_
_entity_poly.entity_id
_entity_poly.type
_entity_poly.pdbx_seq_one_letter_code
_entity_poly.pdbx_strand_id
1 'polypeptide(L)'
;MWEKMELVRVYTKPQGQQPDFSDPVVLSANRGGCTVEDFCNHEHRSLVKEVKYVLVWGISARHYPQHCGLSHLLQDEDVVQIVKKKDREGEGRCRFKSHSTAPARISDREKS
;
A
#
# COMPACT_ATOMS: atom_id res chain seq x y z
N MET A 1 22.45 -20.20 -18.97
CA MET A 1 22.99 -20.16 -17.58
C MET A 1 21.98 -19.54 -16.61
N TRP A 2 21.30 -18.44 -16.97
CA TRP A 2 20.30 -17.79 -16.09
C TRP A 2 18.93 -18.44 -15.99
N GLU A 3 18.45 -19.11 -17.04
CA GLU A 3 17.14 -19.80 -17.01
C GLU A 3 17.03 -20.90 -15.93
N LYS A 4 18.17 -21.42 -15.46
CA LYS A 4 18.20 -22.48 -14.45
C LYS A 4 17.99 -21.99 -13.02
N MET A 5 18.04 -20.68 -12.78
CA MET A 5 18.05 -20.14 -11.41
C MET A 5 16.68 -19.69 -10.90
N GLU A 6 15.65 -19.74 -11.76
CA GLU A 6 14.24 -19.44 -11.41
C GLU A 6 14.13 -18.20 -10.52
N LEU A 7 14.87 -17.16 -10.89
CA LEU A 7 14.91 -15.89 -10.17
C LEU A 7 13.72 -15.04 -10.60
N VAL A 8 13.03 -14.48 -9.62
CA VAL A 8 11.85 -13.64 -9.81
C VAL A 8 12.19 -12.23 -9.37
N ARG A 9 12.16 -11.27 -10.30
CA ARG A 9 12.38 -9.85 -10.01
C ARG A 9 11.05 -9.18 -9.77
N VAL A 10 10.91 -8.53 -8.62
CA VAL A 10 9.71 -7.81 -8.23
C VAL A 10 10.05 -6.34 -8.06
N TYR A 11 9.28 -5.48 -8.71
CA TYR A 11 9.45 -4.02 -8.64
C TYR A 11 8.51 -3.44 -7.58
N THR A 12 9.02 -2.50 -6.79
CA THR A 12 8.23 -1.86 -5.74
C THR A 12 7.59 -0.58 -6.28
N LYS A 13 6.35 -0.34 -5.88
CA LYS A 13 5.61 0.89 -6.20
C LYS A 13 5.08 1.52 -4.92
N PRO A 14 5.69 2.62 -4.45
CA PRO A 14 5.19 3.36 -3.30
C PRO A 14 3.84 4.01 -3.63
N GLN A 15 2.99 4.20 -2.61
CA GLN A 15 1.72 4.89 -2.81
C GLN A 15 1.95 6.36 -3.20
N GLY A 16 1.46 6.75 -4.38
CA GLY A 16 1.60 8.12 -4.89
C GLY A 16 2.89 8.39 -5.64
N GLN A 17 3.76 7.39 -5.82
CA GLN A 17 4.96 7.49 -6.64
C GLN A 17 4.90 6.53 -7.84
N GLN A 18 5.77 6.77 -8.81
CA GLN A 18 5.98 5.86 -9.93
C GLN A 18 6.75 4.62 -9.45
N PRO A 19 6.57 3.46 -10.11
CA PRO A 19 7.35 2.27 -9.79
C PRO A 19 8.85 2.53 -10.03
N ASP A 20 9.69 2.01 -9.15
CA ASP A 20 11.14 2.04 -9.32
C ASP A 20 11.58 0.78 -10.10
N PHE A 21 12.28 1.00 -11.21
CA PHE A 21 12.83 -0.07 -12.06
C PHE A 21 14.34 -0.23 -11.89
N SER A 22 14.98 0.62 -11.09
CA SER A 22 16.44 0.59 -10.90
C SER A 22 16.87 -0.45 -9.88
N ASP A 23 16.05 -0.69 -8.85
CA ASP A 23 16.35 -1.62 -7.75
C ASP A 23 15.22 -2.65 -7.55
N PRO A 24 15.24 -3.78 -8.29
CA PRO A 24 14.26 -4.85 -8.11
C PRO A 24 14.61 -5.72 -6.90
N VAL A 25 13.58 -6.13 -6.17
CA VAL A 25 13.70 -7.19 -5.16
C VAL A 25 13.76 -8.54 -5.87
N VAL A 26 14.86 -9.26 -5.69
CA VAL A 26 15.07 -10.57 -6.32
C VAL A 26 14.69 -11.69 -5.36
N LEU A 27 13.64 -12.43 -5.69
CA LEU A 27 13.17 -13.61 -4.97
C LEU A 27 13.65 -14.88 -5.69
N SER A 28 13.80 -15.98 -4.93
CA SER A 28 14.17 -17.28 -5.47
C SER A 28 13.44 -18.37 -4.71
N ALA A 29 12.88 -19.34 -5.43
CA ALA A 29 12.15 -20.47 -4.85
C ALA A 29 12.97 -21.20 -3.76
N ASN A 30 14.29 -21.31 -3.94
CA ASN A 30 15.19 -22.01 -3.02
C ASN A 30 15.50 -21.24 -1.73
N ARG A 31 15.24 -19.93 -1.65
CA ARG A 31 15.61 -19.06 -0.52
C ARG A 31 14.43 -18.55 0.30
N GLY A 32 13.29 -19.22 0.16
CA GLY A 32 12.07 -18.85 0.87
C GLY A 32 10.98 -18.38 -0.08
N GLY A 33 10.73 -19.10 -1.17
CA GLY A 33 9.53 -18.91 -1.97
C GLY A 33 9.47 -17.63 -2.81
N CYS A 34 8.35 -17.52 -3.54
CA CYS A 34 8.00 -16.37 -4.39
C CYS A 34 6.64 -15.80 -3.99
N THR A 35 6.25 -15.91 -2.71
CA THR A 35 4.96 -15.37 -2.26
C THR A 35 5.06 -13.89 -1.90
N VAL A 36 3.91 -13.22 -1.83
CA VAL A 36 3.82 -11.84 -1.33
C VAL A 36 4.28 -11.74 0.14
N GLU A 37 4.08 -12.79 0.94
CA GLU A 37 4.60 -12.85 2.31
C GLU A 37 6.12 -12.80 2.34
N ASP A 38 6.76 -13.61 1.50
CA ASP A 38 8.22 -13.70 1.39
C ASP A 38 8.83 -12.38 0.90
N PHE A 39 8.16 -11.74 -0.07
CA PHE A 39 8.49 -10.40 -0.53
C PHE A 39 8.45 -9.37 0.61
N CYS A 40 7.39 -9.38 1.42
CA CYS A 40 7.28 -8.50 2.57
C CYS A 40 8.37 -8.78 3.61
N ASN A 41 8.72 -10.05 3.84
CA ASN A 41 9.79 -10.45 4.75
C ASN A 41 11.18 -10.01 4.29
N HIS A 42 11.42 -10.00 2.97
CA HIS A 42 12.67 -9.54 2.36
C HIS A 42 12.87 -8.03 2.56
N GLU A 43 11.83 -7.24 2.34
CA GLU A 43 11.86 -5.80 2.58
C GLU A 43 11.98 -5.52 4.09
N HIS A 44 10.97 -5.94 4.88
CA HIS A 44 10.91 -5.71 6.32
C HIS A 44 10.04 -6.76 7.03
N ARG A 45 10.62 -7.52 7.97
CA ARG A 45 9.90 -8.56 8.76
C ARG A 45 8.66 -8.07 9.53
N SER A 46 8.62 -6.80 9.94
CA SER A 46 7.45 -6.23 10.64
C SER A 46 6.29 -5.93 9.69
N LEU A 47 6.56 -5.77 8.40
CA LEU A 47 5.60 -5.33 7.40
C LEU A 47 4.45 -6.31 7.23
N VAL A 48 4.73 -7.61 7.31
CA VAL A 48 3.74 -8.69 7.19
C VAL A 48 2.52 -8.49 8.11
N LYS A 49 2.74 -7.94 9.32
CA LYS A 49 1.66 -7.66 10.29
C LYS A 49 0.82 -6.45 9.88
N GLU A 50 1.49 -5.43 9.34
CA GLU A 50 0.91 -4.15 8.94
C GLU A 50 0.21 -4.21 7.57
N VAL A 51 0.50 -5.19 6.71
CA VAL A 51 -0.13 -5.28 5.38
C VAL A 51 -1.63 -5.52 5.51
N LYS A 52 -2.43 -4.69 4.84
CA LYS A 52 -3.88 -4.88 4.67
C LYS A 52 -4.18 -5.71 3.45
N TYR A 53 -3.63 -5.31 2.31
CA TYR A 53 -3.70 -5.99 1.03
C TYR A 53 -2.55 -5.50 0.15
N VAL A 54 -2.32 -6.21 -0.93
CA VAL A 54 -1.29 -5.86 -1.92
C VAL A 54 -1.95 -5.68 -3.27
N LEU A 55 -1.50 -4.68 -4.02
CA LEU A 55 -1.91 -4.46 -5.40
C LEU A 55 -0.78 -4.96 -6.31
N VAL A 56 -1.13 -5.82 -7.24
CA VAL A 56 -0.18 -6.42 -8.18
C VAL A 56 -0.51 -6.00 -9.61
N TRP A 57 0.52 -5.61 -10.36
CA TRP A 57 0.48 -5.43 -11.81
C TRP A 57 1.52 -6.35 -12.42
N GLY A 58 1.11 -7.24 -13.32
CA GLY A 58 1.98 -8.21 -13.94
C GLY A 58 1.31 -9.57 -14.08
N ILE A 59 1.95 -10.48 -14.80
CA ILE A 59 1.33 -11.71 -15.30
C ILE A 59 0.75 -12.63 -14.21
N SER A 60 1.15 -12.45 -12.95
CA SER A 60 0.56 -13.20 -11.83
C SER A 60 -0.89 -12.81 -11.54
N ALA A 61 -1.32 -11.60 -11.91
CA ALA A 61 -2.67 -11.11 -11.74
C ALA A 61 -3.47 -11.20 -13.06
N ARG A 62 -4.72 -11.63 -12.97
CA ARG A 62 -5.61 -11.73 -14.16
C ARG A 62 -6.17 -10.38 -14.59
N HIS A 63 -6.35 -9.45 -13.65
CA HIS A 63 -6.89 -8.12 -13.90
C HIS A 63 -5.98 -7.07 -13.28
N TYR A 64 -5.85 -5.90 -13.91
CA TYR A 64 -4.93 -4.85 -13.46
C TYR A 64 -5.66 -3.59 -13.00
N PRO A 65 -5.41 -3.09 -11.77
CA PRO A 65 -4.74 -3.76 -10.64
C PRO A 65 -5.60 -4.85 -9.98
N GLN A 66 -4.97 -5.93 -9.50
CA GLN A 66 -5.63 -6.95 -8.69
C GLN A 66 -5.29 -6.80 -7.21
N HIS A 67 -6.29 -6.96 -6.35
CA HIS A 67 -6.09 -7.10 -4.91
C HIS A 67 -5.68 -8.54 -4.58
N CYS A 68 -4.50 -8.67 -3.97
CA CYS A 68 -3.92 -9.95 -3.58
C CYS A 68 -3.67 -10.00 -2.07
N GLY A 69 -3.72 -11.22 -1.53
CA GLY A 69 -3.33 -11.53 -0.16
C GLY A 69 -1.85 -11.93 -0.06
N LEU A 70 -1.42 -12.30 1.14
CA LEU A 70 -0.04 -12.71 1.43
C LEU A 70 0.35 -14.03 0.76
N SER A 71 -0.60 -14.93 0.53
CA SER A 71 -0.40 -16.24 -0.10
C SER A 71 -0.30 -16.20 -1.62
N HIS A 72 -0.41 -15.01 -2.24
CA HIS A 72 -0.33 -14.87 -3.69
C HIS A 72 1.09 -15.12 -4.19
N LEU A 73 1.23 -15.87 -5.28
CA LEU A 73 2.51 -16.16 -5.92
C LEU A 73 2.85 -15.05 -6.91
N LEU A 74 4.03 -14.45 -6.73
CA LEU A 74 4.60 -13.45 -7.61
C LEU A 74 5.38 -14.10 -8.75
N GLN A 75 5.38 -13.45 -9.91
CA GLN A 75 6.12 -13.86 -11.09
C GLN A 75 7.14 -12.79 -11.49
N ASP A 76 8.05 -13.14 -12.40
CA ASP A 76 9.10 -12.24 -12.84
C ASP A 76 8.49 -10.98 -13.48
N GLU A 77 9.10 -9.84 -13.17
CA GLU A 77 8.70 -8.50 -13.62
C GLU A 77 7.36 -7.99 -13.06
N ASP A 78 6.82 -8.63 -12.02
CA ASP A 78 5.66 -8.10 -11.31
C ASP A 78 5.99 -6.78 -10.60
N VAL A 79 5.07 -5.82 -10.69
CA VAL A 79 5.08 -4.58 -9.92
C VAL A 79 4.11 -4.73 -8.75
N VAL A 80 4.58 -4.39 -7.56
CA VAL A 80 3.86 -4.59 -6.30
C VAL A 80 3.75 -3.29 -5.52
N GLN A 81 2.53 -2.98 -5.08
CA GLN A 81 2.25 -1.90 -4.15
C GLN A 81 1.65 -2.45 -2.86
N ILE A 82 2.35 -2.22 -1.76
CA ILE A 82 1.93 -2.66 -0.43
C ILE A 82 1.03 -1.58 0.19
N VAL A 83 -0.17 -1.98 0.61
CA VAL A 83 -1.09 -1.09 1.33
C VAL A 83 -1.13 -1.49 2.80
N LYS A 84 -0.68 -0.58 3.67
CA LYS A 84 -0.68 -0.77 5.12
C LYS A 84 -2.07 -0.58 5.72
N LYS A 85 -2.36 -1.32 6.80
CA LYS A 85 -3.50 -1.09 7.69
C LYS A 85 -3.29 0.27 8.36
N LYS A 86 -4.34 1.08 8.41
CA LYS A 86 -4.37 2.26 9.27
C LYS A 86 -4.90 1.80 10.62
N ASP A 87 -4.03 1.62 11.61
CA ASP A 87 -4.48 1.46 12.98
C ASP A 87 -5.15 2.76 13.39
N ARG A 88 -6.47 2.71 13.56
CA ARG A 88 -7.23 3.81 14.15
C ARG A 88 -7.14 3.70 15.67
N GLU A 89 -5.93 3.82 16.21
CA GLU A 89 -5.76 4.07 17.63
C GLU A 89 -5.21 5.49 17.80
N GLY A 90 -6.12 6.41 18.14
CA GLY A 90 -5.81 7.80 18.46
C GLY A 90 -6.28 8.81 17.41
N GLU A 91 -7.13 9.73 17.86
CA GLU A 91 -7.61 10.94 17.18
C GLU A 91 -8.78 10.80 16.19
N GLY A 92 -9.97 11.00 16.76
CA GLY A 92 -10.99 11.78 16.10
C GLY A 92 -10.41 13.14 15.70
N ARG A 93 -10.17 13.34 14.40
CA ARG A 93 -9.97 14.66 13.77
C ARG A 93 -10.30 14.56 12.27
N CYS A 94 -11.59 14.52 11.99
CA CYS A 94 -12.17 15.32 10.90
C CYS A 94 -13.38 16.06 11.47
N ARG A 95 -13.03 17.12 12.20
CA ARG A 95 -13.87 18.26 12.50
C ARG A 95 -14.19 18.90 11.15
N PHE A 96 -15.30 18.53 10.52
CA PHE A 96 -15.93 19.44 9.57
C PHE A 96 -16.10 20.75 10.33
N LYS A 97 -15.29 21.77 10.02
CA LYS A 97 -15.54 23.10 10.54
C LYS A 97 -16.87 23.50 9.93
N SER A 98 -17.94 23.39 10.70
CA SER A 98 -19.19 24.09 10.43
C SER A 98 -18.84 25.56 10.41
N HIS A 99 -18.60 26.13 9.23
CA HIS A 99 -18.71 27.56 9.08
C HIS A 99 -20.20 27.87 9.26
N SER A 100 -20.57 28.25 10.49
CA SER A 100 -21.89 28.82 10.74
C SER A 100 -21.94 30.17 10.04
N THR A 101 -22.50 30.21 8.84
CA THR A 101 -22.86 31.47 8.17
C THR A 101 -24.20 31.97 8.73
N ALA A 102 -24.21 32.33 10.02
CA ALA A 102 -25.33 33.04 10.63
C ALA A 102 -24.83 34.44 11.01
N PRO A 103 -25.26 35.53 10.34
CA PRO A 103 -24.98 36.87 10.83
C PRO A 103 -25.71 37.10 12.16
N ALA A 104 -25.03 37.74 13.10
CA ALA A 104 -25.50 37.97 14.46
C ALA A 104 -26.86 38.70 14.47
N ARG A 105 -27.82 38.20 15.26
CA ARG A 105 -29.05 38.93 15.57
C ARG A 105 -28.67 40.12 16.45
N ILE A 106 -28.71 41.31 15.87
CA ILE A 106 -28.73 42.57 16.60
C ILE A 106 -30.13 42.71 17.19
N SER A 107 -30.31 42.19 18.40
CA SER A 107 -31.35 42.65 19.32
C SER A 107 -30.62 43.27 20.51
N ASP A 108 -31.11 44.43 20.96
CA ASP A 108 -30.60 45.27 22.04
C ASP A 108 -29.56 46.33 21.66
N ARG A 109 -30.07 47.39 21.01
CA ARG A 109 -29.57 48.75 21.22
C ARG A 109 -30.74 49.62 21.71
N GLU A 110 -31.06 49.49 22.99
CA GLU A 110 -31.69 50.59 23.72
C GLU A 110 -30.58 51.45 24.35
N LYS A 111 -30.52 52.74 23.98
CA LYS A 111 -29.99 53.76 24.88
C LYS A 111 -30.48 55.17 24.54
N SER A 112 -31.23 55.69 25.51
CA SER A 112 -31.50 57.09 25.89
C SER A 112 -32.37 57.95 24.99
#